data_AF-A0A0A0K3L4-F1
#
_entry.id   AF-A0A0A0K3L4-F1
#
_cell.length_a   1.000
_cell.length_b   1.000
_cell.length_c   1.000
_cell.angle_alpha   90.00
_cell.angle_beta   90.00
_cell.angle_gamma   90.00
#
_symmetry.space_group_name_H-M   'P 1'
#
loop_
_entity.id
_entity.type
_entity.pdbx_description
1 polymer ?
#
loop_
_entity_poly.entity_id
_entity_poly.type
_entity_poly.pdbx_seq_one_letter_code
_entity_poly.pdbx_strand_id
1 'polypeptide(L)'
;MATAEHFMATDIEWDPTGRYVATAVTSVHEMENGFNIWSFNGKLLYRILKDHFFQFAWRPRPPSFLSPEQEEEIAKNLKKYTKKYEAEDQDVSMLLSEQDREKRKMLKDDWDKWLNEWRRLHEEEKLLREKLRDGEASDEEEEYEAKEVEVEEILDVSEEVLSFDFEQ
;
A
#
# COMPACT_ATOMS: atom_id res chain seq x y z
N MET A 1 -10.80 4.01 -18.36
CA MET A 1 -9.47 3.38 -18.49
C MET A 1 -8.61 3.96 -17.37
N ALA A 2 -7.96 3.13 -16.56
CA ALA A 2 -7.04 3.63 -15.55
C ALA A 2 -5.79 4.14 -16.29
N THR A 3 -5.56 5.45 -16.23
CA THR A 3 -4.31 6.07 -16.68
C THR A 3 -3.37 6.06 -15.50
N ALA A 4 -2.28 5.33 -15.60
CA ALA A 4 -1.29 5.29 -14.55
C ALA A 4 0.10 5.31 -15.17
N GLU A 5 0.99 6.06 -14.53
CA GLU A 5 2.29 6.41 -15.06
C GLU A 5 3.37 5.70 -14.25
N HIS A 6 4.39 5.20 -14.94
CA HIS A 6 5.64 4.78 -14.33
C HIS A 6 6.73 5.70 -14.85
N PHE A 7 7.13 6.66 -14.03
CA PHE A 7 8.14 7.62 -14.40
C PHE A 7 9.49 6.93 -14.60
N MET A 8 10.25 7.36 -15.61
CA MET A 8 11.57 6.80 -15.96
C MET A 8 11.61 5.29 -16.25
N ALA A 9 10.48 4.68 -16.62
CA ALA A 9 10.45 3.26 -16.96
C ALA A 9 11.44 2.94 -18.09
N THR A 10 12.41 2.08 -17.80
CA THR A 10 13.43 1.62 -18.75
C THR A 10 12.98 0.39 -19.52
N ASP A 11 12.26 -0.51 -18.84
CA ASP A 11 11.90 -1.82 -19.38
C ASP A 11 10.41 -2.10 -19.19
N ILE A 12 9.82 -2.78 -20.17
CA ILE A 12 8.43 -3.20 -20.16
C ILE A 12 8.36 -4.65 -20.63
N GLU A 13 7.79 -5.53 -19.82
CA GLU A 13 7.59 -6.94 -20.17
C GLU A 13 6.19 -7.43 -19.82
N TRP A 14 5.60 -8.17 -20.75
CA TRP A 14 4.36 -8.91 -20.51
C TRP A 14 4.65 -10.27 -19.90
N ASP A 15 3.79 -10.68 -18.96
CA ASP A 15 3.86 -12.02 -18.43
C ASP A 15 3.50 -13.06 -19.52
N PRO A 16 4.01 -14.30 -19.47
CA PRO A 16 3.69 -15.34 -20.46
C PRO A 16 2.20 -15.71 -20.56
N THR A 17 1.33 -15.20 -19.68
CA THR A 17 -0.12 -15.39 -19.74
C THR A 17 -0.87 -14.20 -20.33
N GLY A 18 -0.21 -13.03 -20.48
CA GLY A 18 -0.81 -11.78 -20.96
C GLY A 18 -1.79 -11.12 -19.99
N ARG A 19 -1.83 -11.55 -18.73
CA ARG A 19 -2.71 -10.98 -17.69
C ARG A 19 -2.07 -9.79 -16.96
N TYR A 20 -0.75 -9.70 -16.98
CA TYR A 20 0.03 -8.73 -16.23
C TYR A 20 1.12 -8.08 -17.11
N VAL A 21 1.37 -6.81 -16.84
CA VAL A 21 2.48 -6.04 -17.41
C VAL A 21 3.42 -5.69 -16.27
N ALA A 22 4.70 -5.94 -16.44
CA ALA A 22 5.74 -5.37 -15.61
C ALA A 22 6.35 -4.16 -16.33
N THR A 23 6.53 -3.08 -15.59
CA THR A 23 7.34 -1.95 -16.02
C THR A 23 8.41 -1.75 -14.96
N ALA A 24 9.66 -1.57 -15.35
CA ALA A 24 10.76 -1.44 -14.41
C ALA A 24 11.61 -0.20 -14.67
N VAL A 25 12.24 0.30 -13.61
CA VAL A 25 13.24 1.36 -13.64
C VAL A 25 14.54 0.72 -13.16
N THR A 26 15.47 0.53 -14.07
CA THR A 26 16.77 -0.05 -13.74
C THR A 26 17.73 1.01 -13.18
N SER A 27 18.82 0.54 -12.57
CA SER A 27 19.89 1.32 -11.94
C SER A 27 20.66 2.22 -12.91
N VAL A 28 20.23 2.32 -14.18
CA VAL A 28 20.64 3.36 -15.12
C VAL A 28 20.19 4.74 -14.62
N HIS A 29 19.07 4.80 -13.88
CA HIS A 29 18.60 6.01 -13.21
C HIS A 29 18.98 5.98 -11.72
N GLU A 30 19.25 7.16 -11.13
CA GLU A 30 19.66 7.29 -9.73
C GLU A 30 18.49 7.20 -8.73
N MET A 31 17.25 7.36 -9.21
CA MET A 31 16.06 7.43 -8.37
C MET A 31 14.96 6.50 -8.89
N GLU A 32 14.06 6.13 -7.98
CA GLU A 32 12.90 5.26 -8.24
C GLU A 32 13.21 3.87 -8.82
N ASN A 33 14.42 3.35 -8.61
CA ASN A 33 14.76 1.99 -9.04
C ASN A 33 13.79 0.95 -8.47
N GLY A 34 13.38 0.01 -9.31
CA GLY A 34 12.40 -1.01 -8.94
C GLY A 34 11.49 -1.39 -10.09
N PHE A 35 10.31 -1.91 -9.75
CA PHE A 35 9.32 -2.32 -10.74
C PHE A 35 7.88 -2.17 -10.24
N ASN A 36 7.00 -1.93 -11.21
CA ASN A 36 5.56 -1.89 -11.04
C ASN A 36 4.93 -3.03 -11.83
N ILE A 37 3.96 -3.72 -11.21
CA ILE A 37 3.14 -4.74 -11.87
C ILE A 37 1.73 -4.20 -12.03
N TRP A 38 1.26 -4.24 -13.26
CA TRP A 38 -0.05 -3.80 -13.70
C TRP A 38 -0.88 -5.01 -14.13
N SER A 39 -2.19 -4.99 -13.93
CA SER A 39 -3.08 -5.89 -14.65
C SER A 39 -3.28 -5.41 -16.09
N PHE A 40 -3.72 -6.32 -16.97
CA PHE A 40 -3.99 -6.05 -18.38
C PHE A 40 -4.94 -4.85 -18.63
N ASN A 41 -5.76 -4.49 -17.65
CA ASN A 41 -6.69 -3.35 -17.72
C ASN A 41 -6.11 -2.02 -17.18
N GLY A 42 -4.82 -1.99 -16.82
CA GLY A 42 -4.09 -0.80 -16.38
C GLY A 42 -4.15 -0.51 -14.88
N LYS A 43 -4.71 -1.40 -14.05
CA LYS A 43 -4.71 -1.22 -12.58
C LYS A 43 -3.32 -1.59 -12.03
N LEU A 44 -2.75 -0.70 -11.22
CA LEU A 44 -1.54 -0.99 -10.44
C LEU A 44 -1.84 -2.03 -9.37
N LEU A 45 -1.09 -3.13 -9.38
CA LEU A 45 -1.21 -4.22 -8.39
C LEU A 45 -0.10 -4.15 -7.37
N TYR A 46 1.13 -3.93 -7.83
CA TYR A 46 2.31 -3.86 -6.99
C TYR A 46 3.24 -2.75 -7.45
N ARG A 47 3.83 -2.05 -6.48
CA ARG A 47 4.95 -1.13 -6.67
C ARG A 47 6.03 -1.54 -5.68
N ILE A 48 7.20 -1.94 -6.18
CA ILE A 48 8.33 -2.34 -5.35
C ILE A 48 9.52 -1.49 -5.76
N LEU A 49 9.96 -0.65 -4.81
CA LEU A 49 11.21 0.08 -4.93
C LEU A 49 12.35 -0.84 -4.46
N LYS A 50 13.43 -0.89 -5.23
CA LYS A 50 14.60 -1.71 -4.92
C LYS A 50 15.85 -0.96 -5.36
N ASP A 51 16.74 -0.73 -4.41
CA ASP A 51 18.04 -0.16 -4.69
C ASP A 51 18.88 -1.11 -5.55
N HIS A 52 19.72 -0.55 -6.42
CA HIS A 52 20.53 -1.27 -7.40
C HIS A 52 19.72 -2.32 -8.19
N PHE A 53 18.56 -1.92 -8.73
CA PHE A 53 17.72 -2.80 -9.54
C PHE A 53 18.27 -2.94 -10.96
N PHE A 54 18.73 -4.11 -11.37
CA PHE A 54 19.38 -4.27 -12.69
C PHE A 54 18.47 -4.83 -13.79
N GLN A 55 17.55 -5.74 -13.44
CA GLN A 55 16.75 -6.44 -14.43
C GLN A 55 15.44 -6.94 -13.83
N PHE A 56 14.38 -6.80 -14.62
CA PHE A 56 13.15 -7.55 -14.46
C PHE A 56 13.07 -8.61 -15.57
N ALA A 57 12.66 -9.84 -15.24
CA ALA A 57 12.33 -10.85 -16.23
C ALA A 57 11.22 -11.76 -15.70
N TRP A 58 10.18 -11.97 -16.49
CA TRP A 58 9.19 -13.00 -16.16
C TRP A 58 9.79 -14.39 -16.31
N ARG A 59 9.49 -15.29 -15.36
CA ARG A 59 9.86 -16.70 -15.50
C ARG A 59 9.13 -17.29 -16.70
N PRO A 60 9.85 -17.82 -17.72
CA PRO A 60 9.20 -18.44 -18.88
C PRO A 60 8.30 -19.59 -18.44
N ARG A 61 7.09 -19.67 -19.02
CA ARG A 61 6.17 -20.76 -18.73
C ARG A 61 6.59 -22.00 -19.52
N PRO A 62 6.78 -23.17 -18.89
CA PRO A 62 6.96 -24.41 -19.63
C PRO A 62 5.80 -24.68 -20.60
N PRO A 63 6.04 -25.46 -21.68
CA PRO A 63 4.98 -25.89 -22.58
C PRO A 63 3.84 -26.58 -21.84
N SER A 64 2.62 -26.41 -22.37
CA SER A 64 1.43 -27.08 -21.86
C SER A 64 1.63 -28.59 -21.86
N PHE A 65 1.28 -29.25 -20.75
CA PHE A 65 1.21 -30.71 -20.68
C PHE A 65 -0.10 -31.25 -21.27
N LEU A 66 -1.02 -30.38 -21.68
CA LEU A 66 -2.31 -30.76 -22.20
C LEU A 66 -2.18 -31.24 -23.64
N SER A 67 -2.96 -32.26 -23.99
CA SER A 67 -3.12 -32.63 -25.39
C SER A 67 -3.96 -31.56 -26.12
N PRO A 68 -3.82 -31.43 -27.45
CA PRO A 68 -4.64 -30.50 -28.23
C PRO A 68 -6.16 -30.71 -28.03
N GLU A 69 -6.58 -31.96 -27.83
CA GLU A 69 -7.98 -32.32 -27.58
C GLU A 69 -8.48 -31.75 -26.23
N GLN A 70 -7.65 -31.80 -25.19
CA GLN A 70 -7.97 -31.23 -23.87
C GLN A 70 -8.05 -29.70 -23.93
N GLU A 71 -7.15 -29.06 -24.69
CA GLU A 71 -7.18 -27.61 -24.88
C GLU A 71 -8.46 -27.17 -25.61
N GLU A 72 -8.89 -27.91 -26.64
CA GLU A 72 -10.17 -27.67 -27.30
C GLU A 72 -11.38 -27.88 -26.38
N GLU A 73 -11.37 -28.93 -25.56
CA GLU A 73 -12.46 -29.19 -24.61
C GLU A 73 -12.58 -28.06 -23.57
N ILE A 74 -11.44 -27.58 -23.06
CA ILE A 74 -11.39 -26.45 -22.13
C ILE A 74 -11.90 -25.17 -22.83
N ALA A 75 -11.50 -24.92 -24.07
CA ALA A 75 -11.97 -23.78 -24.84
C ALA A 75 -13.49 -23.82 -25.07
N LYS A 76 -14.06 -25.00 -25.37
CA LYS A 76 -15.50 -25.21 -25.55
C LYS A 76 -16.28 -25.01 -24.25
N ASN A 77 -15.71 -25.46 -23.12
CA ASN A 77 -16.35 -25.42 -21.80
C ASN A 77 -15.94 -24.22 -20.94
N LEU A 78 -15.28 -23.22 -21.51
CA LEU A 78 -14.65 -22.11 -20.77
C LEU A 78 -15.62 -21.43 -19.79
N LYS A 79 -16.87 -21.18 -20.21
CA LYS A 79 -17.90 -20.54 -19.35
C LYS A 79 -18.20 -21.32 -18.06
N LYS A 80 -18.11 -22.65 -18.09
CA LYS A 80 -18.31 -23.50 -16.91
C LYS A 80 -17.14 -23.36 -15.95
N TYR A 81 -15.91 -23.38 -16.49
CA TYR A 81 -14.69 -23.20 -15.71
C TYR A 81 -14.60 -21.79 -15.12
N THR A 82 -14.93 -20.75 -15.89
CA THR A 82 -14.98 -19.36 -15.40
C THR A 82 -15.84 -19.24 -14.16
N LYS A 83 -17.10 -19.70 -14.20
CA LYS A 83 -18.00 -19.63 -13.03
C LYS A 83 -17.48 -20.41 -11.82
N LYS A 84 -16.87 -21.57 -12.06
CA LYS A 84 -16.30 -22.39 -10.99
C LYS A 84 -15.14 -21.66 -10.31
N TYR A 85 -14.17 -21.21 -11.09
CA TYR A 85 -12.97 -20.56 -10.56
C TYR A 85 -13.25 -19.18 -9.98
N GLU A 86 -14.20 -18.42 -10.54
CA GLU A 86 -14.63 -17.15 -9.93
C GLU A 86 -15.25 -17.35 -8.54
N ALA A 87 -16.06 -18.40 -8.35
CA ALA A 87 -16.62 -18.72 -7.04
C ALA A 87 -15.52 -19.17 -6.06
N GLU A 88 -14.62 -20.07 -6.48
CA GLU A 88 -13.50 -20.52 -5.65
C GLU A 88 -12.58 -19.35 -5.25
N ASP A 89 -12.25 -18.44 -6.18
CA ASP A 89 -11.43 -17.26 -5.90
C ASP A 89 -12.13 -16.29 -4.92
N GLN A 90 -13.45 -16.11 -5.04
CA GLN A 90 -14.23 -15.30 -4.11
C GLN A 90 -14.22 -15.90 -2.70
N ASP A 91 -14.45 -17.21 -2.58
CA ASP A 91 -14.45 -17.90 -1.29
C ASP A 91 -13.08 -17.80 -0.62
N VAL A 92 -11.99 -18.03 -1.36
CA VAL A 92 -10.61 -17.87 -0.85
C VAL A 92 -10.34 -16.43 -0.42
N SER A 93 -10.77 -15.44 -1.19
CA SER A 93 -10.60 -14.04 -0.83
C SER A 93 -11.37 -13.67 0.44
N MET A 94 -12.57 -14.19 0.65
CA MET A 94 -13.35 -13.98 1.86
C MET A 94 -12.65 -14.62 3.07
N LEU A 95 -12.20 -15.87 2.95
CA LEU A 95 -11.50 -16.58 4.01
C LEU A 95 -10.22 -15.85 4.46
N LEU A 96 -9.41 -15.36 3.51
CA LEU A 96 -8.20 -14.58 3.83
C LEU A 96 -8.55 -13.27 4.56
N SER A 97 -9.59 -12.57 4.10
CA SER A 97 -10.05 -11.34 4.73
C SER A 97 -10.56 -11.57 6.15
N GLU A 98 -11.29 -12.67 6.38
CA GLU A 98 -11.76 -13.04 7.71
C GLU A 98 -10.61 -13.38 8.65
N GLN A 99 -9.61 -14.15 8.20
CA GLN A 99 -8.42 -14.46 8.99
C GLN A 99 -7.65 -13.20 9.38
N ASP A 100 -7.45 -12.26 8.45
CA ASP A 100 -6.77 -11.00 8.75
C ASP A 100 -7.59 -10.13 9.71
N ARG A 101 -8.92 -10.10 9.55
CA ARG A 101 -9.82 -9.39 10.48
C ARG A 101 -9.76 -9.99 11.88
N GLU A 102 -9.75 -11.30 12.00
CA GLU A 102 -9.62 -11.99 13.28
C GLU A 102 -8.28 -11.71 13.94
N LYS A 103 -7.16 -11.81 13.20
CA LYS A 103 -5.82 -11.45 13.73
C LYS A 103 -5.77 -10.01 14.23
N ARG A 104 -6.32 -9.05 13.46
CA ARG A 104 -6.39 -7.65 13.88
C ARG A 104 -7.25 -7.47 15.12
N LYS A 105 -8.37 -8.18 15.20
CA LYS A 105 -9.24 -8.17 16.38
C LYS A 105 -8.50 -8.71 17.61
N MET A 106 -7.81 -9.84 17.50
CA MET A 106 -7.03 -10.41 18.61
C MET A 106 -5.95 -9.44 19.10
N LEU A 107 -5.19 -8.84 18.17
CA LEU A 107 -4.18 -7.84 18.52
C LEU A 107 -4.78 -6.63 19.24
N LYS A 108 -5.94 -6.15 18.77
CA LYS A 108 -6.66 -5.05 19.42
C LYS A 108 -7.15 -5.45 20.81
N ASP A 109 -7.77 -6.62 20.94
CA ASP A 109 -8.29 -7.10 22.22
C ASP A 109 -7.15 -7.27 23.23
N ASP A 110 -5.97 -7.73 22.80
CA ASP A 110 -4.79 -7.86 23.67
C ASP A 110 -4.19 -6.50 24.06
N TRP A 111 -4.16 -5.54 23.12
CA TRP A 111 -3.79 -4.15 23.42
C TRP A 111 -4.76 -3.50 24.42
N ASP A 112 -6.06 -3.68 24.23
CA ASP A 112 -7.10 -3.12 25.11
C ASP A 112 -7.02 -3.75 26.50
N LYS A 113 -6.74 -5.06 26.62
CA LYS A 113 -6.47 -5.70 27.91
C LYS A 113 -5.25 -5.08 28.61
N TRP A 114 -4.15 -4.92 27.88
CA TRP A 114 -2.92 -4.33 28.41
C TRP A 114 -3.17 -2.91 28.92
N LEU A 115 -3.84 -2.06 28.13
CA LEU A 115 -4.21 -0.70 28.55
C LEU A 115 -5.11 -0.69 29.79
N ASN A 116 -6.10 -1.58 29.85
CA ASN A 116 -6.99 -1.66 31.00
C ASN A 116 -6.27 -2.13 32.28
N GLU A 117 -5.31 -3.05 32.16
CA GLU A 117 -4.49 -3.47 33.29
C GLU A 117 -3.65 -2.32 33.83
N TRP A 118 -2.98 -1.56 32.95
CA TRP A 118 -2.24 -0.36 33.34
C TRP A 118 -3.14 0.72 33.96
N ARG A 119 -4.31 0.96 33.36
CA ARG A 119 -5.28 1.93 33.91
C ARG A 119 -5.73 1.52 35.30
N ARG A 120 -6.01 0.23 35.52
CA ARG A 120 -6.39 -0.29 36.84
C ARG A 120 -5.27 -0.09 37.86
N LEU A 121 -4.03 -0.46 37.52
CA LEU A 121 -2.88 -0.26 38.41
C LEU A 121 -2.67 1.23 38.73
N HIS A 122 -2.77 2.10 37.73
CA HIS A 122 -2.63 3.54 37.88
C HIS A 122 -3.68 4.14 38.82
N GLU A 123 -4.93 3.67 38.73
CA GLU A 123 -6.02 4.06 39.62
C GLU A 123 -5.82 3.52 41.05
N GLU A 124 -5.38 2.27 41.20
CA GLU A 124 -5.08 1.67 42.51
C GLU A 124 -3.94 2.40 43.23
N GLU A 125 -2.91 2.82 42.49
CA GLU A 125 -1.78 3.57 43.02
C GLU A 125 -2.08 5.07 43.22
N LYS A 126 -3.22 5.59 42.73
CA LYS A 126 -3.57 7.02 42.79
C LYS A 126 -3.48 7.58 44.21
N LEU A 127 -4.11 6.91 45.18
CA LEU A 127 -4.10 7.34 46.59
C LEU A 127 -2.70 7.29 47.22
N LEU A 128 -1.83 6.38 46.76
CA LEU A 128 -0.44 6.33 47.21
C LEU A 128 0.36 7.49 46.61
N ARG A 129 0.16 7.77 45.30
CA ARG A 129 0.82 8.85 44.58
C ARG A 129 0.43 10.23 45.11
N GLU A 130 -0.85 10.46 45.39
CA GLU A 130 -1.35 11.68 46.03
C GLU A 130 -0.70 11.88 47.42
N LYS A 131 -0.59 10.82 48.23
CA LYS A 131 0.09 10.90 49.54
C LYS A 131 1.59 11.22 49.44
N LEU A 132 2.26 10.72 48.40
CA LEU A 132 3.68 11.01 48.14
C LEU A 132 3.91 12.42 47.60
N ARG A 133 2.85 13.11 47.14
CA ARG A 133 2.86 14.50 46.65
C ARG A 133 2.14 15.44 47.62
N ASP A 134 2.22 15.17 48.92
CA ASP A 134 1.64 16.00 49.99
C ASP A 134 0.13 16.32 49.83
N GLY A 135 -0.61 15.47 49.12
CA GLY A 135 -2.05 15.60 48.90
C GLY A 135 -2.46 16.39 47.64
N GLU A 136 -1.51 16.76 46.78
CA GLU A 136 -1.81 17.45 45.52
C GLU A 136 -2.21 16.46 44.40
N ALA A 137 -3.39 16.66 43.81
CA ALA A 137 -3.92 15.88 42.69
C ALA A 137 -3.36 16.37 41.34
N SER A 138 -2.04 16.27 41.18
CA SER A 138 -1.31 16.74 39.99
C SER A 138 -1.52 15.88 38.73
N ASP A 139 -2.18 14.72 38.83
CA ASP A 139 -2.49 13.86 37.68
C ASP A 139 -3.47 14.50 36.66
N GLU A 140 -4.21 15.53 37.05
CA GLU A 140 -5.14 16.27 36.18
C GLU A 140 -4.51 17.52 35.55
N GLU A 141 -3.26 17.87 35.90
CA GLU A 141 -2.55 18.96 35.24
C GLU A 141 -1.96 18.48 33.91
N GLU A 142 -2.42 19.06 32.81
CA GLU A 142 -1.76 18.90 31.51
C GLU A 142 -0.38 19.56 31.57
N GLU A 143 0.68 18.74 31.70
CA GLU A 143 2.07 19.20 31.82
C GLU A 143 2.60 19.88 30.54
N TYR A 144 1.81 19.91 29.47
CA TYR A 144 2.18 20.43 28.16
C TYR A 144 1.02 21.17 27.48
N GLU A 145 1.29 22.40 27.03
CA GLU A 145 0.39 23.18 26.19
C GLU A 145 0.71 22.87 24.72
N ALA A 146 -0.17 22.16 24.03
CA ALA A 146 0.00 21.86 22.60
C ALA A 146 -0.22 23.13 21.77
N LYS A 147 0.86 23.65 21.15
CA LYS A 147 0.78 24.74 20.16
C LYS A 147 0.86 24.17 18.75
N GLU A 148 -0.18 24.42 17.94
CA GLU A 148 -0.13 24.23 16.49
C GLU A 148 0.73 25.36 15.88
N VAL A 149 1.79 24.99 15.16
CA VAL A 149 2.64 25.94 14.43
C VAL A 149 2.47 25.65 12.93
N GLU A 150 1.75 26.53 12.24
CA GLU A 150 1.67 26.52 10.78
C GLU A 150 2.92 27.19 10.21
N VAL A 151 3.66 26.48 9.35
CA VAL A 151 4.84 27.00 8.66
C VAL A 151 4.49 27.12 7.18
N GLU A 152 4.30 28.35 6.70
CA GLU A 152 4.17 28.64 5.27
C GLU A 152 5.56 28.93 4.68
N GLU A 153 6.03 28.06 3.78
CA GLU A 153 7.22 28.32 2.95
C GLU A 153 6.79 28.90 1.59
N ILE A 154 7.17 30.15 1.32
CA ILE A 154 7.01 30.76 0.00
C ILE A 154 8.18 30.29 -0.87
N LEU A 155 7.89 29.38 -1.80
CA LEU A 155 8.91 28.68 -2.60
C LEU A 155 9.58 29.57 -3.66
N ASP A 156 8.85 30.54 -4.24
CA ASP A 156 9.38 31.45 -5.26
C ASP A 156 8.46 32.67 -5.44
N VAL A 157 9.06 33.84 -5.68
CA VAL A 157 8.34 35.09 -6.02
C VAL A 157 8.96 35.65 -7.29
N SER A 158 8.25 35.55 -8.41
CA SER A 158 8.64 36.16 -9.66
C SER A 158 7.89 37.46 -9.90
N GLU A 159 8.63 38.53 -10.20
CA GLU A 159 8.09 39.84 -10.60
C GLU A 159 8.44 40.04 -12.08
N GLU A 160 7.41 40.06 -12.94
CA GLU A 160 7.56 40.38 -14.36
C GLU A 160 7.18 41.84 -14.62
N VAL A 161 8.13 42.62 -15.16
CA VAL A 161 7.88 43.98 -15.62
C VAL A 161 7.28 43.90 -17.03
N LEU A 162 5.98 44.15 -17.13
CA LEU A 162 5.27 44.23 -18.41
C LEU A 162 5.67 45.49 -19.16
N SER A 163 6.43 45.35 -20.25
CA SER A 163 6.64 46.43 -21.23
C SER A 163 5.39 46.55 -22.10
N PHE A 164 4.62 47.63 -21.91
CA PHE A 164 3.57 48.02 -22.84
C PHE A 164 4.22 48.72 -24.04
N ASP A 165 4.44 47.96 -25.12
CA ASP A 165 4.71 48.56 -26.42
C ASP A 165 3.42 49.23 -26.93
N PHE A 166 3.38 50.56 -26.86
CA PHE A 166 2.42 51.35 -27.60
C PHE A 166 2.85 51.34 -29.07
N GLU A 167 2.29 50.43 -29.86
CA GLU A 167 2.35 50.51 -31.33
C GLU A 167 1.69 51.83 -31.78
N GLN A 168 2.43 52.60 -32.58
CA GLN A 168 1.99 53.81 -33.25
C GLN A 168 2.20 53.65 -34.76
#